data_AF-A0A0B1RTM5-F1
#
_entry.id   AF-A0A0B1RTM5-F1
#
_cell.length_a   1.000
_cell.length_b   1.000
_cell.length_c   1.000
_cell.angle_alpha   90.00
_cell.angle_beta   90.00
_cell.angle_gamma   90.00
#
_symmetry.space_group_name_H-M   'P 1'
#
loop_
_entity.id
_entity.type
_entity.pdbx_description
1 polymer ?
#
loop_
_entity_poly.entity_id
_entity_poly.type
_entity_poly.pdbx_seq_one_letter_code
_entity_poly.pdbx_strand_id
1 'polypeptide(L)'
;MKSYGYGIAPLYSLLQNFRDQYNEILMSEYCAQFERDLEKDNYAPISVENEEQFRAVIREFPFYKRSMEQEPFPRKFPYSRFVVSAYSKAKLYLQGCLKFMEHLQLTNSEMDDTVRRYANVLLSRWSGSLKSFVERKLSLVQLVQITVNIGYLEKSCESLGVYITKLTSGNELNVSMTAHQLSLTERVFRDARSEVEQQIEVCIRDKVDAFIELAQYDWELPSSSGHASDYISDLINYLSTTFLSFTNLPSVLARHVCMQVLLRIVGVCTL
;
A
#
# COMPACT_ATOMS: atom_id res chain seq x y z
N MET A 1 -4.65 -6.95 -49.36
CA MET A 1 -5.17 -5.59 -49.08
C MET A 1 -4.17 -4.49 -49.43
N LYS A 2 -2.93 -4.49 -48.91
CA LYS A 2 -1.86 -3.52 -49.29
C LYS A 2 -1.45 -3.62 -50.76
N SER A 3 -1.45 -4.83 -51.29
CA SER A 3 -1.22 -5.17 -52.69
C SER A 3 -2.40 -4.85 -53.63
N TYR A 4 -3.56 -4.47 -53.10
CA TYR A 4 -4.79 -4.21 -53.87
C TYR A 4 -5.22 -2.72 -53.85
N GLY A 5 -4.36 -1.81 -53.36
CA GLY A 5 -4.62 -0.35 -53.39
C GLY A 5 -5.58 0.19 -52.32
N TYR A 6 -6.06 -0.64 -51.39
CA TYR A 6 -6.92 -0.18 -50.29
C TYR A 6 -6.09 0.52 -49.20
N GLY A 7 -6.53 1.71 -48.78
CA GLY A 7 -5.93 2.44 -47.66
C GLY A 7 -6.08 1.65 -46.36
N ILE A 8 -4.97 1.22 -45.77
CA ILE A 8 -4.96 0.40 -44.53
C ILE A 8 -4.98 1.28 -43.27
N ALA A 9 -4.76 2.59 -43.42
CA ALA A 9 -4.76 3.53 -42.30
C ALA A 9 -6.04 3.49 -41.43
N PRO A 10 -7.27 3.38 -41.99
CA PRO A 10 -8.49 3.27 -41.19
C PRO A 10 -8.62 1.95 -40.41
N LEU A 11 -8.00 0.86 -40.90
CA LEU A 11 -8.02 -0.43 -40.22
C LEU A 11 -7.07 -0.43 -39.03
N TYR A 12 -5.88 0.17 -39.20
CA TYR A 12 -4.92 0.36 -38.11
C TYR A 12 -5.48 1.27 -37.02
N SER A 13 -6.14 2.38 -37.39
CA SER A 13 -6.77 3.27 -36.40
C SER A 13 -7.92 2.59 -35.67
N LEU A 14 -8.73 1.77 -36.36
CA LEU A 14 -9.78 0.99 -35.72
C LEU A 14 -9.21 -0.05 -34.74
N LEU A 15 -8.16 -0.78 -35.12
CA LEU A 15 -7.50 -1.76 -34.25
C LEU A 15 -6.88 -1.10 -33.01
N GLN A 16 -6.29 0.08 -33.17
CA GLN A 16 -5.79 0.89 -32.06
C GLN A 16 -6.92 1.34 -31.13
N ASN A 17 -8.04 1.81 -31.68
CA ASN A 17 -9.21 2.16 -30.87
C ASN A 17 -9.77 0.96 -30.09
N PHE A 18 -9.84 -0.22 -30.70
CA PHE A 18 -10.26 -1.44 -29.99
C PHE A 18 -9.29 -1.82 -28.88
N ARG A 19 -7.99 -1.68 -29.11
CA ARG A 19 -6.95 -1.90 -28.09
C ARG A 19 -7.14 -0.98 -26.90
N ASP A 20 -7.32 0.31 -27.15
CA ASP A 20 -7.44 1.32 -26.11
C ASP A 20 -8.74 1.12 -25.32
N GLN A 21 -9.84 0.80 -25.99
CA GLN A 21 -11.10 0.44 -25.32
C GLN A 21 -11.00 -0.82 -24.48
N TYR A 22 -10.39 -1.89 -25.01
CA TYR A 22 -10.16 -3.13 -24.25
C TYR A 22 -9.30 -2.87 -23.01
N ASN A 23 -8.23 -2.08 -23.16
CA ASN A 23 -7.37 -1.72 -22.05
C ASN A 23 -8.13 -0.92 -20.99
N GLU A 24 -8.94 0.07 -21.38
CA GLU A 24 -9.71 0.88 -20.45
C GLU A 24 -10.78 0.08 -19.71
N ILE A 25 -11.47 -0.84 -20.40
CA ILE A 25 -12.45 -1.75 -19.76
C ILE A 25 -11.76 -2.63 -18.73
N LEU A 26 -10.64 -3.27 -19.11
CA LEU A 26 -9.87 -4.11 -18.22
C LEU A 26 -9.34 -3.30 -17.02
N MET A 27 -8.79 -2.12 -17.27
CA MET A 27 -8.32 -1.18 -16.24
C MET A 27 -9.43 -0.84 -15.25
N SER A 28 -10.61 -0.48 -15.76
CA SER A 28 -11.77 -0.15 -14.93
C SER A 28 -12.21 -1.32 -14.04
N GLU A 29 -12.24 -2.54 -14.59
CA GLU A 29 -12.59 -3.75 -13.84
C GLU A 29 -11.62 -4.02 -12.68
N TYR A 30 -10.31 -3.92 -12.95
CA TYR A 30 -9.27 -4.16 -11.94
C TYR A 30 -9.20 -3.03 -10.90
N CYS A 31 -9.46 -1.77 -11.27
CA CYS A 31 -9.62 -0.68 -10.31
C CYS A 31 -10.83 -0.88 -9.41
N ALA A 32 -11.98 -1.26 -9.99
CA ALA A 32 -13.18 -1.54 -9.19
C ALA A 32 -12.99 -2.76 -8.26
N GLN A 33 -12.23 -3.77 -8.70
CA GLN A 33 -11.88 -4.90 -7.83
C GLN A 33 -10.95 -4.47 -6.70
N PHE A 34 -9.96 -3.61 -6.97
CA PHE A 34 -9.07 -3.07 -5.96
C PHE A 34 -9.83 -2.28 -4.89
N GLU A 35 -10.79 -1.44 -5.29
CA GLU A 35 -11.66 -0.71 -4.35
C GLU A 35 -12.52 -1.65 -3.51
N ARG A 36 -13.10 -2.70 -4.12
CA ARG A 36 -13.86 -3.72 -3.37
C ARG A 36 -13.00 -4.47 -2.37
N ASP A 37 -11.78 -4.84 -2.75
CA ASP A 37 -10.83 -5.54 -1.88
C ASP A 37 -10.36 -4.62 -0.75
N LEU A 38 -10.17 -3.33 -1.03
CA LEU A 38 -9.84 -2.32 -0.03
C LEU A 38 -10.99 -2.19 0.99
N GLU A 39 -12.23 -2.00 0.55
CA GLU A 39 -13.38 -1.84 1.45
C GLU A 39 -13.70 -3.07 2.29
N LYS A 40 -13.39 -4.28 1.80
CA LYS A 40 -13.66 -5.55 2.49
C LYS A 40 -12.49 -6.06 3.34
N ASP A 41 -11.33 -5.42 3.27
CA ASP A 41 -10.15 -5.89 3.99
C ASP A 41 -10.38 -5.82 5.50
N ASN A 42 -9.83 -6.79 6.23
CA ASN A 42 -9.88 -6.80 7.69
C ASN A 42 -8.75 -5.97 8.32
N TYR A 43 -7.82 -5.44 7.51
CA TYR A 43 -6.66 -4.67 7.94
C TYR A 43 -5.93 -5.32 9.12
N ALA A 44 -5.77 -6.63 9.05
CA ALA A 44 -5.04 -7.42 10.04
C ALA A 44 -3.82 -8.11 9.39
N PRO A 45 -2.69 -8.22 10.13
CA PRO A 45 -1.56 -9.05 9.75
C PRO A 45 -1.99 -10.48 9.38
N ILE A 46 -1.51 -11.00 8.24
CA ILE A 46 -1.80 -12.39 7.87
C ILE A 46 -1.10 -13.33 8.85
N SER A 47 -1.88 -14.12 9.59
CA SER A 47 -1.35 -15.19 10.44
C SER A 47 -1.41 -16.52 9.71
N VAL A 48 -0.34 -17.30 9.77
CA VAL A 48 -0.25 -18.65 9.20
C VAL A 48 0.13 -19.65 10.28
N GLU A 49 -0.52 -20.81 10.26
CA GLU A 49 -0.36 -21.83 11.30
C GLU A 49 0.59 -22.95 10.89
N ASN A 50 0.86 -23.08 9.58
CA ASN A 50 1.61 -24.20 9.02
C ASN A 50 2.56 -23.73 7.90
N GLU A 51 3.60 -24.52 7.64
CA GLU A 51 4.59 -24.25 6.60
C GLU A 51 3.97 -24.22 5.19
N GLU A 52 2.92 -25.01 4.94
CA GLU A 52 2.19 -25.00 3.67
C GLU A 52 1.51 -23.65 3.40
N GLN A 53 0.84 -23.09 4.41
CA GLN A 53 0.20 -21.77 4.33
C GLN A 53 1.25 -20.67 4.15
N PHE A 54 2.39 -20.78 4.85
CA PHE A 54 3.52 -19.86 4.72
C PHE A 54 4.06 -19.84 3.28
N ARG A 55 4.30 -21.02 2.68
CA ARG A 55 4.76 -21.13 1.29
C ARG A 55 3.74 -20.64 0.28
N ALA A 56 2.45 -20.87 0.52
CA ALA A 56 1.38 -20.36 -0.36
C ALA A 56 1.41 -18.82 -0.44
N VAL A 57 1.54 -18.14 0.71
CA VAL A 57 1.64 -16.67 0.75
C VAL A 57 2.90 -16.18 0.04
N ILE A 58 4.06 -16.81 0.29
CA ILE A 58 5.33 -16.41 -0.34
C ILE A 58 5.30 -16.59 -1.85
N ARG A 59 4.63 -17.63 -2.35
CA ARG A 59 4.47 -17.88 -3.79
C ARG A 59 3.68 -16.76 -4.47
N GLU A 60 2.65 -16.25 -3.80
CA GLU A 60 1.83 -15.16 -4.32
C GLU A 60 2.53 -13.80 -4.15
N PHE A 61 3.15 -13.58 -2.99
CA PHE A 61 3.82 -12.33 -2.64
C PHE A 61 5.20 -12.59 -2.00
N PRO A 62 6.31 -12.47 -2.76
CA PRO A 62 7.63 -12.92 -2.33
C PRO A 62 8.36 -11.89 -1.43
N PHE A 63 7.64 -11.22 -0.53
CA PHE A 63 8.22 -10.27 0.42
C PHE A 63 7.96 -10.73 1.85
N TYR A 64 9.02 -11.11 2.54
CA TYR A 64 8.97 -11.53 3.94
C TYR A 64 10.32 -11.27 4.62
N LYS A 65 10.32 -11.23 5.95
CA LYS A 65 11.57 -11.13 6.72
C LYS A 65 12.18 -12.52 6.82
N ARG A 66 13.45 -12.70 6.45
CA ARG A 66 14.14 -14.00 6.54
C ARG A 66 14.13 -14.60 7.95
N SER A 67 14.09 -13.76 8.99
CA SER A 67 13.95 -14.21 10.38
C SER A 67 12.69 -15.02 10.64
N MET A 68 11.62 -14.82 9.86
CA MET A 68 10.35 -15.54 10.04
C MET A 68 10.48 -17.03 9.77
N GLU A 69 11.45 -17.48 8.97
CA GLU A 69 11.68 -18.91 8.72
C GLU A 69 12.13 -19.67 9.98
N GLN A 70 12.69 -18.94 10.96
CA GLN A 70 13.17 -19.49 12.22
C GLN A 70 12.15 -19.36 13.37
N GLU A 71 11.06 -18.62 13.16
CA GLU A 71 10.03 -18.41 14.18
C GLU A 71 9.09 -19.63 14.26
N PRO A 72 8.65 -20.00 15.48
CA PRO A 72 7.62 -21.01 15.67
C PRO A 72 6.26 -20.52 15.14
N PHE A 73 5.38 -21.46 14.77
CA PHE A 73 4.02 -21.12 14.38
C PHE A 73 3.18 -20.71 15.62
N PRO A 74 2.21 -19.78 15.46
CA PRO A 74 1.80 -19.13 14.21
C PRO A 74 2.70 -17.95 13.81
N ARG A 75 3.11 -17.90 12.53
CA ARG A 75 3.91 -16.80 11.96
C ARG A 75 2.99 -15.69 11.45
N LYS A 76 3.38 -14.42 11.63
CA LYS A 76 2.56 -13.26 11.26
C LYS A 76 3.25 -12.38 10.23
N PHE A 77 2.71 -12.30 9.02
CA PHE A 77 3.17 -11.35 8.02
C PHE A 77 2.72 -9.93 8.39
N PRO A 78 3.57 -8.93 8.19
CA PRO A 78 3.28 -7.55 8.61
C PRO A 78 2.22 -6.84 7.74
N TYR A 79 1.85 -7.41 6.60
CA TYR A 79 0.84 -6.88 5.68
C TYR A 79 -0.45 -7.71 5.73
N SER A 80 -1.56 -7.11 5.29
CA SER A 80 -2.86 -7.78 5.20
C SER A 80 -3.04 -8.55 3.88
N ARG A 81 -4.12 -9.35 3.79
CA ARG A 81 -4.48 -10.12 2.58
C ARG A 81 -4.70 -9.22 1.36
N PHE A 82 -5.16 -8.00 1.57
CA PHE A 82 -5.30 -6.99 0.53
C PHE A 82 -4.04 -6.79 -0.31
N VAL A 83 -2.86 -6.69 0.31
CA VAL A 83 -1.59 -6.46 -0.42
C VAL A 83 -1.26 -7.62 -1.36
N VAL A 84 -1.46 -8.85 -0.88
CA VAL A 84 -1.24 -10.07 -1.66
C VAL A 84 -2.22 -10.13 -2.84
N SER A 85 -3.50 -9.84 -2.59
CA SER A 85 -4.53 -9.76 -3.65
C SER A 85 -4.15 -8.70 -4.68
N ALA A 86 -3.88 -7.46 -4.27
CA ALA A 86 -3.54 -6.35 -5.15
C ALA A 86 -2.34 -6.68 -6.05
N TYR A 87 -1.28 -7.27 -5.51
CA TYR A 87 -0.13 -7.68 -6.32
C TYR A 87 -0.48 -8.79 -7.32
N SER A 88 -1.25 -9.80 -6.92
CA SER A 88 -1.74 -10.84 -7.83
C SER A 88 -2.63 -10.26 -8.93
N LYS A 89 -3.52 -9.32 -8.60
CA LYS A 89 -4.41 -8.65 -9.55
C LYS A 89 -3.63 -7.79 -10.54
N ALA A 90 -2.60 -7.07 -10.09
CA ALA A 90 -1.70 -6.34 -10.98
C ALA A 90 -1.02 -7.28 -11.99
N LYS A 91 -0.51 -8.44 -11.54
CA LYS A 91 0.08 -9.44 -12.45
C LYS A 91 -0.92 -9.96 -13.49
N LEU A 92 -2.15 -10.27 -13.07
CA LEU A 92 -3.21 -10.76 -13.97
C LEU A 92 -3.63 -9.70 -14.99
N TYR A 93 -3.76 -8.44 -14.55
CA TYR A 93 -4.01 -7.31 -15.44
C TYR A 93 -2.93 -7.19 -16.52
N LEU A 94 -1.65 -7.19 -16.13
CA LEU A 94 -0.53 -7.07 -17.07
C LEU A 94 -0.47 -8.23 -18.06
N GLN A 95 -0.72 -9.46 -17.59
CA GLN A 95 -0.88 -10.63 -18.48
C GLN A 95 -2.05 -10.47 -19.45
N GLY A 96 -3.19 -9.95 -18.98
CA GLY A 96 -4.37 -9.67 -19.81
C GLY A 96 -4.09 -8.62 -20.90
N CYS A 97 -3.31 -7.58 -20.58
CA CYS A 97 -2.83 -6.61 -21.57
C CYS A 97 -1.92 -7.27 -22.61
N LEU A 98 -1.00 -8.13 -22.19
CA LEU A 98 -0.05 -8.81 -23.06
C LEU A 98 -0.72 -9.77 -24.05
N LYS A 99 -1.65 -10.61 -23.59
CA LYS A 99 -2.39 -11.55 -24.47
C LYS A 99 -3.08 -10.86 -25.64
N PHE A 100 -3.58 -9.64 -25.42
CA PHE A 100 -4.16 -8.83 -26.49
C PHE A 100 -3.09 -8.33 -27.47
N MET A 101 -1.90 -7.97 -26.98
CA MET A 101 -0.78 -7.46 -27.79
C MET A 101 -0.01 -8.55 -28.55
N GLU A 102 -0.02 -9.80 -28.10
CA GLU A 102 0.64 -10.93 -28.77
C GLU A 102 0.22 -11.09 -30.24
N HIS A 103 -1.01 -10.70 -30.58
CA HIS A 103 -1.56 -10.81 -31.93
C HIS A 103 -1.27 -9.58 -32.83
N LEU A 104 -0.65 -8.52 -32.29
CA LEU A 104 -0.43 -7.24 -32.99
C LEU A 104 0.91 -7.17 -33.74
N GLN A 105 1.74 -8.22 -33.72
CA GLN A 105 3.10 -8.24 -34.31
C GLN A 105 3.98 -7.03 -33.90
N LEU A 106 3.83 -6.56 -32.66
CA LEU A 106 4.67 -5.48 -32.10
C LEU A 106 6.07 -6.00 -31.78
N THR A 107 7.07 -5.12 -31.80
CA THR A 107 8.40 -5.48 -31.30
C THR A 107 8.40 -5.64 -29.78
N ASN A 108 9.29 -6.47 -29.24
CA ASN A 108 9.38 -6.71 -27.79
C ASN A 108 9.63 -5.41 -27.00
N SER A 109 10.35 -4.45 -27.59
CA SER A 109 10.59 -3.13 -26.98
C SER A 109 9.32 -2.29 -26.90
N GLU A 110 8.54 -2.19 -27.98
CA GLU A 110 7.28 -1.44 -27.99
C GLU A 110 6.24 -2.03 -27.05
N MET A 111 6.25 -3.35 -26.91
CA MET A 111 5.42 -4.08 -25.96
C MET A 111 5.83 -3.76 -24.52
N ASP A 112 7.13 -3.80 -24.19
CA ASP A 112 7.65 -3.44 -22.87
C ASP A 112 7.26 -2.02 -22.45
N ASP A 113 7.52 -1.03 -23.31
CA ASP A 113 7.18 0.37 -23.05
C ASP A 113 5.68 0.56 -22.83
N THR A 114 4.85 -0.14 -23.60
CA THR A 114 3.40 -0.03 -23.45
C THR A 114 2.91 -0.68 -22.16
N VAL A 115 3.38 -1.88 -21.82
CA VAL A 115 2.98 -2.55 -20.57
C VAL A 115 3.39 -1.72 -19.35
N ARG A 116 4.59 -1.12 -19.36
CA ARG A 116 5.04 -0.22 -18.29
C ARG A 116 4.14 1.00 -18.15
N ARG A 117 3.74 1.63 -19.25
CA ARG A 117 2.80 2.74 -19.24
C ARG A 117 1.45 2.33 -18.66
N TYR A 118 0.92 1.17 -19.05
CA TYR A 118 -0.33 0.64 -18.48
C TYR A 118 -0.21 0.34 -16.98
N ALA A 119 0.92 -0.23 -16.53
CA ALA A 119 1.19 -0.45 -15.12
C ALA A 119 1.22 0.87 -14.34
N ASN A 120 1.88 1.91 -14.86
CA ASN A 120 1.94 3.22 -14.23
C ASN A 120 0.56 3.87 -14.10
N VAL A 121 -0.29 3.77 -15.13
CA VAL A 121 -1.67 4.27 -15.06
C VAL A 121 -2.47 3.50 -14.01
N LEU A 122 -2.38 2.17 -13.98
CA LEU A 122 -3.06 1.34 -12.98
C LEU A 122 -2.65 1.75 -11.55
N LEU A 123 -1.35 1.82 -11.28
CA LEU A 123 -0.82 2.19 -9.97
C LEU A 123 -1.25 3.61 -9.57
N SER A 124 -1.27 4.55 -10.52
CA SER A 124 -1.75 5.92 -10.26
C SER A 124 -3.23 5.96 -9.90
N ARG A 125 -4.08 5.17 -10.57
CA ARG A 125 -5.50 5.04 -10.23
C ARG A 125 -5.68 4.44 -8.84
N TRP A 126 -4.96 3.37 -8.52
CA TRP A 126 -4.99 2.75 -7.19
C TRP A 126 -4.53 3.68 -6.08
N SER A 127 -3.51 4.51 -6.34
CA SER A 127 -3.08 5.56 -5.40
C SER A 127 -4.20 6.58 -5.15
N GLY A 128 -4.92 6.98 -6.21
CA GLY A 128 -6.12 7.81 -6.08
C GLY A 128 -7.22 7.17 -5.25
N SER A 129 -7.54 5.89 -5.51
CA SER A 129 -8.53 5.13 -4.73
C SER A 129 -8.12 5.00 -3.27
N LEU A 130 -6.83 4.73 -2.97
CA LEU A 130 -6.30 4.71 -1.61
C LEU A 130 -6.45 6.08 -0.93
N LYS A 131 -6.08 7.16 -1.61
CA LYS A 131 -6.22 8.51 -1.05
C LYS A 131 -7.68 8.83 -0.69
N SER A 132 -8.62 8.62 -1.61
CA SER A 132 -10.05 8.86 -1.32
C SER A 132 -10.64 7.90 -0.28
N PHE A 133 -10.09 6.69 -0.15
CA PHE A 133 -10.48 5.80 0.94
C PHE A 133 -9.98 6.31 2.30
N VAL A 134 -8.75 6.80 2.35
CA VAL A 134 -8.14 7.33 3.57
C VAL A 134 -8.81 8.62 4.02
N GLU A 135 -9.30 9.47 3.12
CA GLU A 135 -10.09 10.68 3.46
C GLU A 135 -11.35 10.39 4.32
N ARG A 136 -11.77 9.12 4.45
CA ARG A 136 -12.86 8.67 5.35
C ARG A 136 -12.37 8.59 6.80
N LYS A 137 -13.27 8.69 7.78
CA LYS A 137 -12.92 8.57 9.20
C LYS A 137 -12.57 7.11 9.57
N LEU A 138 -11.28 6.77 9.51
CA LEU A 138 -10.74 5.45 9.85
C LEU A 138 -10.23 5.39 11.30
N SER A 139 -10.15 4.17 11.85
CA SER A 139 -9.53 3.96 13.17
C SER A 139 -8.00 4.02 13.09
N LEU A 140 -7.34 4.38 14.21
CA LEU A 140 -5.88 4.44 14.28
C LEU A 140 -5.22 3.12 13.86
N VAL A 141 -5.76 1.99 14.30
CA VAL A 141 -5.23 0.65 13.96
C VAL A 141 -5.32 0.39 12.46
N GLN A 142 -6.43 0.77 11.81
CA GLN A 142 -6.57 0.66 10.36
C GLN A 142 -5.58 1.56 9.63
N LEU A 143 -5.43 2.82 10.05
CA LEU A 143 -4.48 3.75 9.44
C LEU A 143 -3.04 3.21 9.51
N VAL A 144 -2.63 2.72 10.68
CA VAL A 144 -1.32 2.10 10.90
C VAL A 144 -1.10 0.92 9.96
N GLN A 145 -2.08 0.02 9.85
CA GLN A 145 -1.97 -1.13 8.95
C GLN A 145 -1.95 -0.71 7.48
N ILE A 146 -2.73 0.30 7.09
CA ILE A 146 -2.73 0.86 5.73
C ILE A 146 -1.35 1.45 5.40
N THR A 147 -0.69 2.15 6.33
CA THR A 147 0.69 2.63 6.13
C THR A 147 1.65 1.47 5.83
N VAL A 148 1.56 0.39 6.61
CA VAL A 148 2.39 -0.81 6.37
C VAL A 148 2.08 -1.42 5.01
N ASN A 149 0.80 -1.56 4.68
CA ASN A 149 0.35 -2.10 3.41
C ASN A 149 0.85 -1.27 2.21
N ILE A 150 0.76 0.06 2.27
CA ILE A 150 1.32 0.97 1.26
C ILE A 150 2.82 0.74 1.11
N GLY A 151 3.57 0.63 2.21
CA GLY A 151 5.01 0.36 2.15
C GLY A 151 5.36 -0.98 1.47
N TYR A 152 4.51 -2.00 1.58
CA TYR A 152 4.69 -3.27 0.86
C TYR A 152 4.22 -3.19 -0.60
N LEU A 153 3.18 -2.41 -0.90
CA LEU A 153 2.77 -2.13 -2.28
C LEU A 153 3.88 -1.39 -3.04
N GLU A 154 4.49 -0.37 -2.42
CA GLU A 154 5.64 0.36 -2.98
C GLU A 154 6.80 -0.59 -3.30
N LYS A 155 7.18 -1.48 -2.38
CA LYS A 155 8.21 -2.51 -2.63
C LYS A 155 7.82 -3.45 -3.77
N SER A 156 6.53 -3.77 -3.88
CA SER A 156 6.04 -4.67 -4.92
C SER A 156 6.12 -4.08 -6.32
N CYS A 157 6.10 -2.74 -6.45
CA CYS A 157 6.27 -2.05 -7.73
C CYS A 157 7.60 -2.41 -8.40
N GLU A 158 8.71 -2.48 -7.66
CA GLU A 158 10.01 -2.88 -8.22
C GLU A 158 9.95 -4.31 -8.79
N SER A 159 9.32 -5.23 -8.04
CA SER A 159 9.10 -6.61 -8.49
C SER A 159 8.19 -6.70 -9.71
N LEU A 160 7.16 -5.86 -9.81
CA LEU A 160 6.32 -5.76 -11.00
C LEU A 160 7.15 -5.29 -12.22
N GLY A 161 8.08 -4.36 -12.04
CA GLY A 161 8.96 -3.88 -13.11
C GLY A 161 9.83 -4.99 -13.69
N VAL A 162 10.43 -5.82 -12.82
CA VAL A 162 11.18 -7.01 -13.22
C VAL A 162 10.28 -8.05 -13.90
N TYR A 163 9.07 -8.22 -13.39
CA TYR A 163 8.08 -9.14 -13.95
C TYR A 163 7.66 -8.73 -15.38
N ILE A 164 7.46 -7.43 -15.64
CA ILE A 164 7.17 -6.91 -16.98
C ILE A 164 8.33 -7.24 -17.94
N THR A 165 9.58 -6.94 -17.55
CA THR A 165 10.76 -7.25 -18.39
C THR A 165 10.84 -8.74 -18.74
N LYS A 166 10.57 -9.62 -17.75
CA LYS A 166 10.57 -11.08 -17.95
C LYS A 166 9.49 -11.53 -18.93
N LEU A 167 8.30 -10.95 -18.83
CA LEU A 167 7.18 -11.26 -19.72
C LEU A 167 7.43 -10.83 -21.16
N THR A 168 8.08 -9.69 -21.38
CA THR A 168 8.20 -9.05 -22.71
C THR A 168 9.44 -9.50 -23.47
N SER A 169 10.54 -9.80 -22.76
CA SER A 169 11.83 -10.09 -23.38
C SER A 169 12.08 -11.58 -23.64
N GLY A 170 11.30 -12.48 -23.04
CA GLY A 170 11.39 -13.94 -23.24
C GLY A 170 12.74 -14.61 -22.92
N ASN A 171 13.79 -13.85 -22.60
CA ASN A 171 15.16 -14.31 -22.48
C ASN A 171 15.90 -13.56 -21.35
N GLU A 172 16.57 -14.31 -20.47
CA GLU A 172 17.17 -13.83 -19.22
C GLU A 172 18.43 -12.94 -19.40
N LEU A 173 18.88 -12.70 -20.63
CA LEU A 173 20.25 -12.25 -20.90
C LEU A 173 20.47 -10.72 -20.95
N ASN A 174 19.43 -9.89 -21.00
CA ASN A 174 19.58 -8.43 -21.13
C ASN A 174 18.91 -7.61 -20.01
N VAL A 175 18.63 -8.22 -18.85
CA VAL A 175 17.91 -7.56 -17.73
C VAL A 175 18.70 -6.41 -17.08
N SER A 176 20.01 -6.33 -17.31
CA SER A 176 20.90 -5.42 -16.58
C SER A 176 20.91 -3.96 -17.07
N MET A 177 20.42 -3.64 -18.28
CA MET A 177 20.65 -2.29 -18.86
C MET A 177 19.38 -1.42 -19.04
N THR A 178 18.18 -2.01 -19.09
CA THR A 178 16.91 -1.26 -19.22
C THR A 178 16.11 -1.16 -17.92
N ALA A 179 16.45 -1.94 -16.89
CA ALA A 179 15.80 -1.89 -15.58
C ALA A 179 15.94 -0.52 -14.88
N HIS A 180 16.97 0.25 -15.24
CA HIS A 180 17.26 1.55 -14.63
C HIS A 180 16.56 2.76 -15.26
N GLN A 181 15.92 2.65 -16.44
CA GLN A 181 15.43 3.86 -17.13
C GLN A 181 13.98 4.25 -16.87
N LEU A 182 13.13 3.37 -16.33
CA LEU A 182 11.75 3.71 -15.96
C LEU A 182 11.35 2.93 -14.70
N SER A 183 11.90 3.35 -13.55
CA SER A 183 11.39 2.95 -12.24
C SER A 183 9.88 3.20 -12.22
N LEU A 184 9.08 2.14 -12.10
CA LEU A 184 7.65 2.25 -11.74
C LEU A 184 7.62 3.13 -10.51
N THR A 185 7.01 4.30 -10.61
CA THR A 185 7.37 5.44 -9.77
C THR A 185 7.32 5.03 -8.29
N GLU A 186 8.48 4.93 -7.63
CA GLU A 186 8.57 4.66 -6.19
C GLU A 186 7.73 5.65 -5.35
N ARG A 187 7.37 6.78 -5.98
CA ARG A 187 6.57 7.87 -5.46
C ARG A 187 5.07 7.77 -5.77
N VAL A 188 4.58 6.74 -6.49
CA VAL A 188 3.16 6.66 -6.89
C VAL A 188 2.24 6.75 -5.67
N PHE A 189 2.60 6.09 -4.56
CA PHE A 189 1.79 6.07 -3.34
C PHE A 189 2.20 7.12 -2.31
N ARG A 190 3.17 8.00 -2.62
CA ARG A 190 3.69 8.98 -1.65
C ARG A 190 2.59 9.90 -1.12
N ASP A 191 1.72 10.38 -1.99
CA ASP A 191 0.68 11.34 -1.61
C ASP A 191 -0.40 10.65 -0.76
N ALA A 192 -0.79 9.42 -1.11
CA ALA A 192 -1.68 8.59 -0.29
C ALA A 192 -1.04 8.27 1.08
N ARG A 193 0.26 7.98 1.12
CA ARG A 193 1.00 7.73 2.37
C ARG A 193 1.02 8.96 3.26
N SER A 194 1.32 10.13 2.69
CA SER A 194 1.32 11.40 3.42
C SER A 194 -0.05 11.71 4.04
N GLU A 195 -1.14 11.42 3.34
CA GLU A 195 -2.51 11.57 3.84
C GLU A 195 -2.76 10.65 5.06
N VAL A 196 -2.36 9.37 4.97
CA VAL A 196 -2.49 8.42 6.09
C VAL A 196 -1.68 8.89 7.29
N GLU A 197 -0.44 9.34 7.07
CA GLU A 197 0.46 9.83 8.12
C GLU A 197 -0.15 11.03 8.85
N GLN A 198 -0.69 12.00 8.11
CA GLN A 198 -1.38 13.16 8.68
C GLN A 198 -2.60 12.75 9.52
N GLN A 199 -3.38 11.77 9.06
CA GLN A 199 -4.53 11.29 9.82
C GLN A 199 -4.15 10.52 11.08
N ILE A 200 -3.04 9.78 11.07
CA ILE A 200 -2.49 9.15 12.27
C ILE A 200 -2.18 10.23 13.31
N GLU A 201 -1.50 11.30 12.92
CA GLU A 201 -1.18 12.41 13.81
C GLU A 201 -2.43 13.08 14.38
N VAL A 202 -3.41 13.38 13.53
CA VAL A 202 -4.71 13.94 13.94
C VAL A 202 -5.42 13.02 14.92
N CYS A 203 -5.54 11.73 14.60
CA CYS A 203 -6.25 10.75 15.42
C CYS A 203 -5.64 10.60 16.81
N ILE A 204 -4.31 10.56 16.89
CA ILE A 204 -3.62 10.44 18.18
C ILE A 204 -3.75 11.74 18.97
N ARG A 205 -3.59 12.90 18.33
CA ARG A 205 -3.75 14.19 18.99
C ARG A 205 -5.15 14.34 19.58
N ASP A 206 -6.19 14.07 18.79
CA ASP A 206 -7.57 14.18 19.23
C ASP A 206 -7.86 13.20 20.38
N LYS A 207 -7.23 12.02 20.39
CA LYS A 207 -7.31 11.06 21.50
C LYS A 207 -6.62 11.56 22.77
N VAL A 208 -5.42 12.14 22.64
CA VAL A 208 -4.68 12.73 23.76
C VAL A 208 -5.46 13.91 24.35
N ASP A 209 -5.99 14.80 23.51
CA ASP A 209 -6.80 15.94 23.93
C ASP A 209 -8.07 15.46 24.66
N ALA A 210 -8.74 14.42 24.18
CA ALA A 210 -9.90 13.84 24.86
C ALA A 210 -9.57 13.25 26.25
N PHE A 211 -8.38 12.69 26.47
CA PHE A 211 -7.95 12.27 27.81
C PHE A 211 -7.66 13.46 28.72
N ILE A 212 -7.07 14.53 28.17
CA ILE A 212 -6.76 15.75 28.91
C ILE A 212 -8.04 16.48 29.35
N GLU A 213 -9.07 16.48 28.52
CA GLU A 213 -10.38 17.05 28.85
C GLU A 213 -11.06 16.36 30.06
N LEU A 214 -10.64 15.14 30.41
CA LEU A 214 -11.11 14.44 31.61
C LEU A 214 -10.43 14.93 32.90
N ALA A 215 -9.47 15.86 32.80
CA ALA A 215 -8.76 16.37 33.96
C ALA A 215 -9.73 17.11 34.90
N GLN A 216 -9.97 16.51 36.06
CA GLN A 216 -10.69 17.12 37.19
C GLN A 216 -9.69 17.37 38.31
N TYR A 217 -9.27 18.63 38.44
CA TYR A 217 -8.39 19.05 39.53
C TYR A 217 -9.25 19.50 40.71
N ASP A 218 -9.08 18.83 41.85
CA ASP A 218 -9.60 19.31 43.12
C ASP A 218 -8.59 20.29 43.71
N TRP A 219 -8.86 21.58 43.54
CA TRP A 219 -7.99 22.67 43.99
C TRP A 219 -8.03 22.88 45.50
N GLU A 220 -8.94 22.21 46.22
CA GLU A 220 -9.13 22.36 47.67
C GLU A 220 -8.51 21.19 48.47
N LEU A 221 -7.74 20.32 47.81
CA LEU A 221 -7.08 19.19 48.44
C LEU A 221 -6.13 19.65 49.57
N PRO A 222 -6.35 19.21 50.83
CA PRO A 222 -5.53 19.62 51.97
C PRO A 222 -4.11 19.02 51.94
N SER A 223 -3.89 17.98 51.13
CA SER A 223 -2.59 17.33 50.91
C SER A 223 -2.61 16.57 49.59
N SER A 224 -1.45 16.37 48.97
CA SER A 224 -1.34 15.54 47.77
C SER A 224 -1.72 14.09 48.07
N SER A 225 -2.49 13.46 47.18
CA SER A 225 -2.89 12.05 47.31
C SER A 225 -1.71 11.07 47.17
N GLY A 226 -0.56 11.54 46.65
CA GLY A 226 0.64 10.73 46.44
C GLY A 226 0.53 9.73 45.29
N HIS A 227 -0.50 9.83 44.44
CA HIS A 227 -0.74 8.96 43.30
C HIS A 227 -0.97 9.80 42.04
N ALA A 228 -0.64 9.27 40.87
CA ALA A 228 -0.96 9.93 39.60
C ALA A 228 -2.48 9.95 39.37
N SER A 229 -3.00 11.02 38.77
CA SER A 229 -4.42 11.12 38.41
C SER A 229 -4.83 9.98 37.47
N ASP A 230 -6.06 9.45 37.64
CA ASP A 230 -6.54 8.28 36.89
C ASP A 230 -6.47 8.50 35.37
N TYR A 231 -6.83 9.70 34.88
CA TYR A 231 -6.76 10.03 33.45
C TYR A 231 -5.33 9.99 32.88
N ILE A 232 -4.31 10.31 33.69
CA ILE A 232 -2.89 10.23 33.28
C ILE A 232 -2.44 8.77 33.21
N SER A 233 -2.84 7.95 34.19
CA SER A 233 -2.59 6.50 34.17
C SER A 233 -3.20 5.85 32.94
N ASP A 234 -4.45 6.20 32.62
CA ASP A 234 -5.16 5.70 31.44
C ASP A 234 -4.53 6.19 30.12
N LEU A 235 -4.12 7.46 30.07
CA LEU A 235 -3.39 8.01 28.93
C LEU A 235 -2.07 7.27 28.68
N ILE A 236 -1.30 7.00 29.74
CA ILE A 236 -0.03 6.25 29.63
C ILE A 236 -0.30 4.83 29.13
N ASN A 237 -1.30 4.14 29.70
CA ASN A 237 -1.69 2.80 29.26
C ASN A 237 -2.12 2.78 27.79
N TYR A 238 -2.90 3.77 27.35
CA TYR A 238 -3.30 3.94 25.95
C TYR A 238 -2.09 4.15 25.03
N LEU A 239 -1.19 5.07 25.38
CA LEU A 239 0.01 5.38 24.58
C LEU A 239 0.96 4.19 24.52
N SER A 240 1.21 3.49 25.63
CA SER A 240 2.02 2.28 25.66
C SER A 240 1.46 1.19 24.74
N THR A 241 0.15 0.93 24.82
CA THR A 241 -0.53 -0.06 23.96
C THR A 241 -0.50 0.35 22.48
N THR A 242 -0.68 1.64 22.21
CA THR A 242 -0.66 2.21 20.86
C THR A 242 0.74 2.13 20.25
N PHE A 243 1.78 2.51 20.99
CA PHE A 243 3.16 2.45 20.50
C PHE A 243 3.69 1.03 20.34
N LEU A 244 3.24 0.07 21.14
CA LEU A 244 3.49 -1.35 20.90
C LEU A 244 2.86 -1.83 19.60
N SER A 245 1.70 -1.29 19.22
CA SER A 245 1.07 -1.59 17.92
C SER A 245 1.83 -0.96 16.74
N PHE A 246 2.67 0.05 16.98
CA PHE A 246 3.48 0.73 15.97
C PHE A 246 4.79 0.03 15.64
N THR A 247 5.10 -1.13 16.22
CA THR A 247 6.33 -1.88 15.91
C THR A 247 6.49 -2.23 14.43
N ASN A 248 5.39 -2.24 13.67
CA ASN A 248 5.38 -2.50 12.24
C ASN A 248 5.47 -1.22 11.37
N LEU A 249 5.33 -0.02 11.96
CA LEU A 249 5.46 1.25 11.23
C LEU A 249 6.93 1.57 10.89
N PRO A 250 7.17 2.40 9.86
CA PRO A 250 8.49 2.99 9.62
C PRO A 250 8.98 3.72 10.88
N SER A 251 10.22 3.45 11.29
CA SER A 251 10.81 4.00 12.52
C SER A 251 10.86 5.53 12.57
N VAL A 252 10.97 6.17 11.41
CA VAL A 252 10.94 7.63 11.26
C VAL A 252 9.56 8.18 11.62
N LEU A 253 8.51 7.59 11.07
CA LEU A 253 7.12 7.99 11.32
C LEU A 253 6.74 7.73 12.78
N ALA A 254 7.06 6.55 13.30
CA ALA A 254 6.81 6.23 14.71
C ALA A 254 7.50 7.25 15.64
N ARG A 255 8.76 7.61 15.37
CA ARG A 255 9.47 8.63 16.15
C ARG A 255 8.85 10.01 16.03
N HIS A 256 8.46 10.42 14.82
CA HIS A 256 7.82 11.71 14.58
C HIS A 256 6.53 11.83 15.39
N VAL A 257 5.66 10.82 15.27
CA VAL A 257 4.40 10.75 15.99
C VAL A 257 4.63 10.76 17.50
N CYS A 258 5.56 9.96 18.03
CA CYS A 258 5.89 9.97 19.46
C CYS A 258 6.36 11.35 19.94
N MET A 259 7.22 12.04 19.17
CA MET A 259 7.68 13.38 19.51
C MET A 259 6.54 14.40 19.52
N GLN A 260 5.63 14.36 18.54
CA GLN A 260 4.47 15.26 18.49
C GLN A 260 3.55 15.08 19.70
N VAL A 261 3.28 13.82 20.08
CA VAL A 261 2.49 13.51 21.28
C VAL A 261 3.14 14.07 22.54
N LEU A 262 4.45 13.86 22.71
CA LEU A 262 5.19 14.36 23.88
C LEU A 262 5.15 15.90 23.93
N LEU A 263 5.38 16.58 22.80
CA LEU A 263 5.30 18.04 22.72
C LEU A 263 3.90 18.56 23.08
N ARG A 264 2.84 17.86 22.63
CA ARG A 264 1.46 18.23 22.96
C ARG A 264 1.18 18.10 24.46
N ILE A 265 1.58 16.99 25.08
CA ILE A 265 1.42 16.77 26.52
C ILE A 265 2.18 17.84 27.31
N VAL A 266 3.44 18.13 26.93
CA VAL A 266 4.24 19.18 27.57
C VAL A 266 3.55 20.54 27.46
N GLY A 267 3.07 20.90 26.27
CA GLY A 267 2.40 22.19 26.03
C GLY A 267 1.15 22.39 26.88
N VAL A 268 0.39 21.31 27.13
CA VAL A 268 -0.80 21.32 27.99
C VAL A 268 -0.41 21.44 29.47
N CYS A 269 0.63 20.74 29.92
CA CYS A 269 1.07 20.78 31.31
C CYS A 269 1.81 22.07 31.70
N THR A 270 2.26 22.88 30.73
CA THR A 270 2.91 24.18 30.97
C THR A 270 1.95 25.37 31.08
N LEU A 271 0.64 25.14 30.92
CA LEU A 271 -0.42 26.13 31.11
C LEU A 271 -1.08 25.96 32.49
#